data_AF-A0A956W0K3-F1
#
_entry.id   AF-A0A956W0K3-F1
#
_cell.length_a   1.000
_cell.length_b   1.000
_cell.length_c   1.000
_cell.angle_alpha   90.00
_cell.angle_beta   90.00
_cell.angle_gamma   90.00
#
_symmetry.space_group_name_H-M   'P 1'
#
loop_
_entity.id
_entity.type
_entity.pdbx_description
1 polymer ?
#
loop_
_entity_poly.entity_id
_entity_poly.type
_entity_poly.pdbx_seq_one_letter_code
_entity_poly.pdbx_strand_id
1 'polypeptide(L)'
;SAGKQVEFRGNTITIEETTEGSFDGKDDIVFLSASGSASKLYAPIAAEKGALVIDDSSAFRMDETVPLVIPEINAADLAWHQG
;
A
#
# COMPACT_ATOMS: atom_id res chain seq x y z
N SER A 1 -3.20 1.43 -19.34
CA SER A 1 -3.41 1.17 -17.91
C SER A 1 -3.72 2.51 -17.29
N ALA A 2 -2.73 3.42 -17.24
CA ALA A 2 -2.98 4.85 -17.07
C ALA A 2 -3.90 5.42 -18.17
N GLY A 3 -4.68 6.45 -17.81
CA GLY A 3 -5.66 7.15 -18.65
C GLY A 3 -6.97 6.40 -18.88
N LYS A 4 -7.06 5.12 -18.48
CA LYS A 4 -8.34 4.41 -18.47
C LYS A 4 -9.21 4.93 -17.34
N GLN A 5 -10.51 4.96 -17.57
CA GLN A 5 -11.51 5.33 -16.57
C GLN A 5 -12.20 4.06 -16.04
N VAL A 6 -12.45 4.01 -14.74
CA VAL A 6 -13.17 2.93 -14.07
C VAL A 6 -14.26 3.50 -13.17
N GLU A 7 -15.38 2.80 -13.07
CA GLU A 7 -16.47 3.16 -12.18
C GLU A 7 -16.26 2.53 -10.81
N PHE A 8 -16.26 3.34 -9.76
CA PHE A 8 -16.19 2.88 -8.38
C PHE A 8 -17.12 3.70 -7.50
N ARG A 9 -18.08 3.03 -6.85
CA ARG A 9 -19.08 3.67 -5.97
C ARG A 9 -19.82 4.85 -6.62
N GLY A 10 -20.12 4.74 -7.92
CA GLY A 10 -20.82 5.78 -8.68
C GLY A 10 -19.96 6.98 -9.07
N ASN A 11 -18.64 6.90 -8.86
CA ASN A 11 -17.68 7.89 -9.34
C ASN A 11 -16.80 7.28 -10.43
N THR A 12 -16.51 8.08 -11.45
CA THR A 12 -15.50 7.75 -12.45
C THR A 12 -14.12 8.11 -11.92
N ILE A 13 -13.23 7.12 -11.84
CA ILE A 13 -11.83 7.29 -11.42
C ILE A 13 -10.94 7.10 -12.65
N THR A 14 -10.03 8.06 -12.89
CA THR A 14 -8.99 7.89 -13.91
C THR A 14 -7.81 7.17 -13.29
N ILE A 15 -7.37 6.10 -13.93
CA ILE A 15 -6.17 5.38 -13.53
C ILE A 15 -4.96 6.24 -13.87
N GLU A 16 -4.10 6.48 -12.88
CA GLU A 16 -2.85 7.21 -13.04
C GLU A 16 -1.66 6.25 -13.11
N GLU A 17 -0.56 6.70 -13.70
CA GLU A 17 0.69 5.97 -13.64
C GLU A 17 1.31 6.13 -12.25
N THR A 18 1.65 5.01 -11.60
CA THR A 18 2.36 5.04 -10.32
C THR A 18 3.81 5.41 -10.55
N THR A 19 4.25 6.47 -9.89
CA THR A 19 5.62 6.97 -9.87
C THR A 19 6.04 7.24 -8.44
N GLU A 20 7.32 7.52 -8.20
CA GLU A 20 7.82 7.91 -6.87
C GLU A 20 7.16 9.19 -6.34
N GLY A 21 6.65 10.05 -7.23
CA GLY A 21 5.92 11.27 -6.88
C GLY A 21 4.41 11.08 -6.70
N SER A 22 3.89 9.86 -6.83
CA SER A 22 2.45 9.60 -6.70
C SER A 22 1.93 9.73 -5.28
N PHE A 23 2.81 9.69 -4.27
CA PHE A 23 2.44 9.81 -2.86
C PHE A 23 2.77 11.23 -2.37
N ASP A 24 1.74 12.02 -2.11
CA ASP A 24 1.87 13.45 -1.78
C ASP A 24 1.52 13.79 -0.32
N GLY A 25 1.35 12.76 0.52
CA GLY A 25 1.04 12.89 1.95
C GLY A 25 -0.44 13.16 2.24
N LYS A 26 -1.33 12.94 1.26
CA LYS A 26 -2.78 13.01 1.44
C LYS A 26 -3.45 11.65 1.62
N ASP A 27 -2.73 10.57 1.35
CA ASP A 27 -3.26 9.21 1.46
C ASP A 27 -3.22 8.73 2.91
N ASP A 28 -4.39 8.39 3.46
CA ASP A 28 -4.46 7.75 4.79
C ASP A 28 -4.01 6.28 4.71
N ILE A 29 -4.38 5.59 3.64
CA ILE A 29 -4.14 4.14 3.44
C ILE A 29 -3.76 3.90 1.98
N VAL A 30 -2.72 3.10 1.76
CA VAL A 30 -2.27 2.65 0.44
C VAL A 30 -2.32 1.13 0.37
N PHE A 31 -3.05 0.60 -0.60
CA PHE A 31 -3.07 -0.84 -0.91
C PHE A 31 -2.11 -1.14 -2.05
N LEU A 32 -1.10 -1.98 -1.80
CA LEU A 32 -0.16 -2.46 -2.80
C LEU A 32 -0.44 -3.94 -3.10
N SER A 33 -1.05 -4.18 -4.25
CA SER A 33 -1.17 -5.51 -4.85
C SER A 33 -0.41 -5.52 -6.17
N ALA A 34 0.91 -5.62 -6.05
CA ALA A 34 1.86 -5.47 -7.14
C ALA A 34 3.02 -6.47 -7.02
N SER A 35 3.99 -6.40 -7.93
CA SER A 35 5.19 -7.22 -7.80
C SER A 35 5.99 -6.82 -6.56
N GLY A 36 6.71 -7.77 -5.96
CA GLY A 36 7.56 -7.47 -4.79
C GLY A 36 8.64 -6.40 -5.07
N SER A 37 9.03 -6.19 -6.33
CA SER A 37 9.91 -5.08 -6.72
C SER A 37 9.22 -3.72 -6.63
N ALA A 38 7.95 -3.63 -7.05
CA ALA A 38 7.16 -2.41 -6.91
C ALA A 38 6.86 -2.11 -5.45
N SER A 39 6.51 -3.13 -4.66
CA SER A 39 6.36 -3.06 -3.20
C SER A 39 7.58 -2.46 -2.50
N LYS A 40 8.78 -2.99 -2.79
CA LYS A 40 10.03 -2.48 -2.22
C LYS A 40 10.35 -1.04 -2.61
N LEU A 41 9.88 -0.59 -3.76
CA LEU A 41 10.08 0.79 -4.22
C LEU A 41 9.06 1.74 -3.58
N TYR A 42 7.77 1.40 -3.65
CA TYR A 42 6.69 2.34 -3.35
C TYR A 42 6.18 2.28 -1.92
N ALA A 43 6.22 1.12 -1.24
CA ALA A 43 5.76 1.03 0.15
C ALA A 43 6.52 1.98 1.09
N PRO A 44 7.87 2.05 1.05
CA PRO A 44 8.60 2.97 1.93
C PRO A 44 8.29 4.44 1.62
N ILE A 45 8.09 4.80 0.35
CA ILE A 45 7.76 6.17 -0.06
C ILE A 45 6.38 6.55 0.49
N ALA A 46 5.38 5.70 0.35
CA ALA A 46 4.04 5.94 0.87
C ALA A 46 4.03 6.06 2.41
N ALA A 47 4.72 5.13 3.10
CA ALA A 47 4.85 5.14 4.55
C ALA A 47 5.57 6.40 5.07
N GLU A 48 6.64 6.85 4.40
CA GLU A 48 7.34 8.10 4.74
C GLU A 48 6.44 9.34 4.59
N LYS A 49 5.45 9.27 3.68
CA LYS A 49 4.44 10.32 3.50
C LYS A 49 3.29 10.23 4.52
N GLY A 50 3.30 9.25 5.41
CA GLY A 50 2.36 9.11 6.51
C GLY A 50 1.17 8.17 6.24
N ALA A 51 1.15 7.49 5.09
CA ALA A 51 0.12 6.51 4.79
C ALA A 51 0.37 5.18 5.54
N LEU A 52 -0.71 4.49 5.91
CA LEU A 52 -0.63 3.08 6.29
C LEU A 52 -0.63 2.21 5.02
N VAL A 53 0.41 1.42 4.82
CA VAL A 53 0.59 0.55 3.65
C VAL A 53 0.14 -0.87 3.96
N ILE A 54 -0.75 -1.40 3.12
CA ILE A 54 -1.21 -2.79 3.15
C ILE A 54 -0.72 -3.47 1.88
N ASP A 55 0.20 -4.43 2.03
CA ASP A 55 0.87 -5.10 0.92
C ASP A 55 0.63 -6.62 0.96
N ASP A 56 0.11 -7.19 -0.14
CA ASP A 56 -0.17 -8.63 -0.23
C ASP A 56 0.98 -9.46 -0.83
N SER A 57 2.06 -8.80 -1.25
CA SER A 57 3.24 -9.43 -1.81
C SER A 57 4.05 -10.18 -0.74
N SER A 58 5.13 -10.83 -1.17
CA SER A 58 6.09 -11.46 -0.26
C SER A 58 7.20 -10.53 0.20
N ALA A 59 7.21 -9.25 -0.23
CA ALA A 59 8.36 -8.36 -0.08
C ALA A 59 8.81 -8.15 1.37
N PHE A 60 7.86 -8.07 2.31
CA PHE A 60 8.10 -7.66 3.69
C PHE A 60 7.76 -8.73 4.74
N ARG A 61 7.37 -9.95 4.32
CA ARG A 61 6.88 -11.00 5.26
C ARG A 61 7.90 -11.41 6.34
N MET A 62 9.18 -11.16 6.09
CA MET A 62 10.28 -11.48 7.00
C MET A 62 10.90 -10.24 7.64
N ASP A 63 10.36 -9.06 7.36
CA ASP A 63 10.84 -7.82 7.97
C ASP A 63 10.30 -7.73 9.41
N GLU A 64 11.19 -7.60 10.39
CA GLU A 64 10.81 -7.55 11.81
C GLU A 64 10.03 -6.28 12.18
N THR A 65 10.03 -5.26 11.31
CA THR A 65 9.31 -4.00 11.51
C THR A 65 7.93 -4.00 10.85
N VAL A 66 7.58 -5.03 10.07
CA VAL A 66 6.32 -5.14 9.34
C VAL A 66 5.51 -6.35 9.83
N PRO A 67 4.29 -6.15 10.37
CA PRO A 67 3.46 -7.26 10.83
C PRO A 67 2.91 -8.08 9.68
N LEU A 68 3.21 -9.39 9.70
CA LEU A 68 2.49 -10.35 8.88
C LEU A 68 1.13 -10.64 9.53
N VAL A 69 0.09 -9.91 9.11
CA VAL A 69 -1.25 -10.01 9.71
C VAL A 69 -2.12 -11.03 8.98
N ILE A 70 -2.68 -11.95 9.77
CA ILE A 70 -3.81 -12.81 9.43
C ILE A 70 -4.92 -12.44 10.42
N PRO A 71 -5.97 -11.70 10.02
CA PRO A 71 -6.94 -11.11 10.94
C PRO A 71 -7.55 -12.09 11.96
N GLU A 72 -7.82 -13.33 11.52
CA GLU A 72 -8.42 -14.37 12.36
C GLU A 72 -7.44 -14.99 13.37
N ILE A 73 -6.14 -14.76 13.21
CA ILE A 73 -5.08 -15.39 14.02
C ILE A 73 -4.35 -14.36 14.89
N ASN A 74 -3.96 -13.23 14.31
CA ASN A 74 -3.08 -12.25 14.96
C ASN A 74 -3.43 -10.79 14.61
N ALA A 75 -4.72 -10.43 14.55
CA ALA A 75 -5.15 -9.04 14.30
C ALA A 75 -4.50 -7.99 15.23
N ALA A 76 -4.14 -8.37 16.47
CA ALA A 76 -3.46 -7.47 17.41
C ALA A 76 -2.07 -7.02 16.93
N ASP A 77 -1.43 -7.77 16.03
CA ASP A 77 -0.11 -7.41 15.49
C ASP A 77 -0.14 -6.16 14.62
N LEU A 78 -1.32 -5.77 14.13
CA LEU A 78 -1.47 -4.48 13.47
C LEU A 78 -1.00 -3.31 14.36
N ALA A 79 -1.10 -3.43 15.69
CA ALA A 79 -0.79 -2.32 16.59
C ALA A 79 0.69 -1.88 16.60
N TRP A 80 1.61 -2.69 16.07
CA TRP A 80 3.05 -2.39 16.09
C TRP A 80 3.65 -2.04 14.72
N HIS A 81 2.84 -1.89 13.67
CA HIS A 81 3.32 -1.44 12.36
C HIS A 81 4.07 -0.09 12.45
N GLN A 82 4.98 0.16 11.52
CA GLN A 82 5.71 1.45 11.42
C GLN A 82 5.23 2.35 10.28
N GLY A 83 4.08 2.01 9.71
CA GLY A 83 3.51 2.62 8.51
C GLY A 83 3.17 1.54 7.52
#